data_AF-A0A5Q0GYH9-F1
#
_entry.id   AF-A0A5Q0GYH9-F1
#
_cell.length_a   1.000
_cell.length_b   1.000
_cell.length_c   1.000
_cell.angle_alpha   90.00
_cell.angle_beta   90.00
_cell.angle_gamma   90.00
#
_symmetry.space_group_name_H-M   'P 1'
#
loop_
_entity.id
_entity.type
_entity.pdbx_description
1 polymer ?
#
loop_
_entity_poly.entity_id
_entity_poly.type
_entity_poly.pdbx_seq_one_letter_code
_entity_poly.pdbx_strand_id
1 'polypeptide(L)'
;MEAKARSSRLDELIDRIPVLDRLAQQVQIDDVAAGARTAKQLGDAYDEWFTSCLLLLPSDLREKFRFEYEGSVRTLQYRIKHFLHEPVKPRPKFFGGRQKRPSEHQGLLSYWQHPYTDRFKGPLTTQKQLLLEARARLDQQASSAEALSYREVQEEPVPEPDRDRTVFVIHGRDKKARRALFDFLRAIGLQPLEWSQVLAEVRQGSPKIGDALQAVLGKGRAVIVLATPDDVVQLKAEHADDEHDPETQPAGQARPNVIYETGMAMMLIPERTILVELGKVRRFTDLDGHFVVRLNNDPAPRKLLAQRLSDVGCAVDLRGSDWLEAGDLTPPVVTTNTGVASTPPVTGLRQTGDDGVQLGNFTVTPDHKVYGEAHNTGSSPQHLVLKVTFYDANRRILGTGSGAVNDLAPQQTKTFTLTTSDAVGGYQDYKVEVESAF
;
A
#
# COMPACT_ATOMS: atom_id res chain seq x y z
N MET A 1 38.80 5.29 -4.17
CA MET A 1 39.19 6.67 -3.79
C MET A 1 38.10 7.71 -4.08
N GLU A 2 37.42 7.66 -5.24
CA GLU A 2 36.41 8.68 -5.61
C GLU A 2 35.15 8.70 -4.72
N ALA A 3 34.62 7.53 -4.34
CA ALA A 3 33.47 7.43 -3.43
C ALA A 3 33.75 8.07 -2.06
N LYS A 4 34.89 7.73 -1.44
CA LYS A 4 35.33 8.30 -0.15
C LYS A 4 35.51 9.82 -0.21
N ALA A 5 35.99 10.36 -1.32
CA ALA A 5 36.11 11.80 -1.52
C ALA A 5 34.74 12.49 -1.66
N ARG A 6 33.78 11.88 -2.40
CA ARG A 6 32.40 12.39 -2.50
C ARG A 6 31.66 12.34 -1.16
N SER A 7 31.84 11.24 -0.44
CA SER A 7 31.39 11.02 0.94
C SER A 7 31.84 12.13 1.90
N SER A 8 33.15 12.42 1.95
CA SER A 8 33.69 13.51 2.77
C SER A 8 33.10 14.88 2.41
N ARG A 9 32.91 15.15 1.11
CA ARG A 9 32.29 16.41 0.65
C ARG A 9 30.81 16.51 1.05
N LEU A 10 30.07 15.41 1.08
CA LEU A 10 28.69 15.40 1.58
C LEU A 10 28.65 15.68 3.08
N ASP A 11 29.58 15.11 3.86
CA ASP A 11 29.68 15.40 5.30
C ASP A 11 29.92 16.89 5.56
N GLU A 12 30.86 17.50 4.82
CA GLU A 12 31.12 18.95 4.89
C GLU A 12 29.88 19.79 4.56
N LEU A 13 29.06 19.37 3.59
CA LEU A 13 27.82 20.07 3.25
C LEU A 13 26.73 19.88 4.31
N ILE A 14 26.64 18.70 4.91
CA ILE A 14 25.69 18.43 6.01
C ILE A 14 26.05 19.29 7.23
N ASP A 15 27.33 19.44 7.53
CA ASP A 15 27.84 20.24 8.66
C ASP A 15 27.62 21.75 8.49
N ARG A 16 27.37 22.23 7.27
CA ARG A 16 26.99 23.63 7.00
C ARG A 16 25.52 23.94 7.32
N ILE A 17 24.65 22.93 7.40
CA ILE A 17 23.20 23.12 7.59
C ILE A 17 22.85 23.90 8.88
N PRO A 18 23.46 23.62 10.06
CA PRO A 18 23.22 24.41 11.27
C PRO A 18 23.61 25.89 11.16
N VAL A 19 24.51 26.25 10.25
CA VAL A 19 24.83 27.66 9.97
C VAL A 19 23.71 28.32 9.18
N LEU A 20 23.22 27.65 8.12
CA LEU A 20 22.10 28.13 7.30
C LEU A 20 20.82 28.30 8.13
N ASP A 21 20.53 27.33 9.01
CA ASP A 21 19.36 27.40 9.90
C ASP A 21 19.43 28.59 10.87
N ARG A 22 20.61 28.81 11.49
CA ARG A 22 20.83 29.96 12.39
C ARG A 22 20.67 31.29 11.68
N LEU A 23 21.23 31.42 10.47
CA LEU A 23 21.07 32.63 9.65
C LEU A 23 19.59 32.87 9.34
N ALA A 24 18.86 31.83 8.90
CA ALA A 24 17.44 31.93 8.58
C ALA A 24 16.56 32.28 9.79
N GLN A 25 16.88 31.76 10.98
CA GLN A 25 16.18 32.11 12.22
C GLN A 25 16.32 33.60 12.55
N GLN A 26 17.44 34.23 12.17
CA GLN A 26 17.73 35.65 12.42
C GLN A 26 17.17 36.60 11.35
N VAL A 27 16.53 36.08 10.29
CA VAL A 27 15.92 36.90 9.23
C VAL A 27 14.64 37.58 9.69
N GLN A 28 13.83 36.87 10.48
CA GLN A 28 12.45 37.27 10.83
C GLN A 28 12.34 37.80 12.26
N ILE A 29 13.15 38.80 12.58
CA ILE A 29 13.24 39.47 13.89
C ILE A 29 12.54 40.85 13.88
N ASP A 30 12.42 41.47 15.06
CA ASP A 30 11.79 42.80 15.20
C ASP A 30 12.54 43.92 14.47
N ASP A 31 13.88 43.87 14.46
CA ASP A 31 14.69 44.76 13.62
C ASP A 31 14.68 44.24 12.17
N VAL A 32 13.67 44.68 11.42
CA VAL A 32 13.46 44.27 10.03
C VAL A 32 14.64 44.65 9.12
N ALA A 33 15.33 45.76 9.40
CA ALA A 33 16.48 46.19 8.62
C ALA A 33 17.70 45.30 8.86
N ALA A 34 17.93 44.89 10.12
CA ALA A 34 18.94 43.87 10.42
C ALA A 34 18.57 42.51 9.81
N GLY A 35 17.31 42.08 9.94
CA GLY A 35 16.82 40.84 9.33
C GLY A 35 17.03 40.79 7.81
N ALA A 36 16.81 41.91 7.10
CA ALA A 36 17.05 42.00 5.66
C ALA A 36 18.54 41.87 5.29
N ARG A 37 19.46 42.39 6.12
CA ARG A 37 20.91 42.19 5.91
C ARG A 37 21.31 40.73 6.10
N THR A 38 20.77 40.09 7.14
CA THR A 38 20.98 38.65 7.39
C THR A 38 20.39 37.80 6.26
N ALA A 39 19.24 38.20 5.69
CA ALA A 39 18.62 37.48 4.57
C ALA A 39 19.52 37.46 3.33
N LYS A 40 20.24 38.56 3.06
CA LYS A 40 21.23 38.59 1.98
C LYS A 40 22.38 37.61 2.22
N GLN A 41 22.94 37.61 3.43
CA GLN A 41 24.01 36.67 3.82
C GLN A 41 23.55 35.21 3.72
N LEU A 42 22.31 34.93 4.13
CA LEU A 42 21.71 33.62 3.99
C LEU A 42 21.56 33.20 2.53
N GLY A 43 21.06 34.09 1.66
CA GLY A 43 20.89 33.81 0.23
C GLY A 43 22.20 33.40 -0.43
N ASP A 44 23.25 34.20 -0.23
CA ASP A 44 24.59 33.93 -0.78
C ASP A 44 25.15 32.58 -0.28
N ALA A 45 25.06 32.33 1.03
CA ALA A 45 25.53 31.08 1.64
C ALA A 45 24.71 29.86 1.19
N TYR A 46 23.39 30.02 1.04
CA TYR A 46 22.49 28.96 0.62
C TYR A 46 22.71 28.61 -0.85
N ASP A 47 22.88 29.57 -1.75
CA ASP A 47 23.05 29.31 -3.17
C ASP A 47 24.36 28.56 -3.47
N GLU A 48 25.47 28.92 -2.80
CA GLU A 48 26.74 28.19 -2.87
C GLU A 48 26.58 26.74 -2.39
N TRP A 49 25.94 26.57 -1.23
CA TRP A 49 25.69 25.27 -0.62
C TRP A 49 24.76 24.41 -1.48
N PHE A 50 23.67 24.98 -1.98
CA PHE A 50 22.67 24.31 -2.81
C PHE A 50 23.27 23.82 -4.11
N THR A 51 24.06 24.66 -4.79
CA THR A 51 24.77 24.28 -6.01
C THR A 51 25.73 23.11 -5.77
N SER A 52 26.49 23.18 -4.67
CA SER A 52 27.42 22.11 -4.29
C SER A 52 26.70 20.80 -3.98
N CYS A 53 25.52 20.86 -3.36
CA CYS A 53 24.67 19.69 -3.11
C CYS A 53 24.19 19.06 -4.42
N LEU A 54 23.67 19.86 -5.38
CA LEU A 54 23.15 19.33 -6.64
C LEU A 54 24.20 18.59 -7.47
N LEU A 55 25.47 19.01 -7.39
CA LEU A 55 26.59 18.37 -8.08
C LEU A 55 26.94 16.99 -7.52
N LEU A 56 26.66 16.75 -6.23
CA LEU A 56 27.01 15.49 -5.55
C LEU A 56 25.83 14.51 -5.46
N LEU A 57 24.60 15.01 -5.54
CA LEU A 57 23.40 14.18 -5.41
C LEU A 57 23.16 13.29 -6.66
N PRO A 58 22.77 12.02 -6.48
CA PRO A 58 22.18 11.17 -7.52
C PRO A 58 20.94 11.82 -8.15
N SER A 59 20.61 11.48 -9.41
CA SER A 59 19.55 12.15 -10.16
C SER A 59 18.17 12.10 -9.49
N ASP A 60 17.80 10.95 -8.91
CA ASP A 60 16.53 10.75 -8.20
C ASP A 60 16.42 11.63 -6.95
N LEU A 61 17.51 11.75 -6.19
CA LEU A 61 17.56 12.61 -5.00
C LEU A 61 17.68 14.09 -5.37
N ARG A 62 18.35 14.40 -6.48
CA ARG A 62 18.53 15.76 -6.99
C ARG A 62 17.20 16.42 -7.34
N GLU A 63 16.26 15.68 -7.92
CA GLU A 63 14.91 16.19 -8.23
C GLU A 63 14.12 16.53 -6.96
N LYS A 64 14.11 15.62 -5.97
CA LYS A 64 13.48 15.86 -4.66
C LYS A 64 14.11 17.04 -3.93
N PHE A 65 15.44 17.13 -3.98
CA PHE A 65 16.20 18.21 -3.33
C PHE A 65 15.90 19.58 -3.95
N ARG A 66 15.76 19.62 -5.29
CA ARG A 66 15.35 20.80 -6.04
C ARG A 66 13.92 21.21 -5.70
N PHE A 67 13.00 20.25 -5.56
CA PHE A 67 11.62 20.54 -5.17
C PHE A 67 11.52 21.24 -3.81
N GLU A 68 12.35 20.85 -2.84
CA GLU A 68 12.40 21.54 -1.53
C GLU A 68 12.96 22.97 -1.60
N TYR A 69 13.65 23.32 -2.69
CA TYR A 69 13.99 24.72 -2.99
C TYR A 69 12.84 25.42 -3.73
N GLU A 70 12.44 24.89 -4.88
CA GLU A 70 11.53 25.54 -5.83
C GLU A 70 10.09 25.61 -5.32
N GLY A 71 9.62 24.53 -4.69
CA GLY A 71 8.21 24.35 -4.33
C GLY A 71 7.28 24.31 -5.54
N SER A 72 6.01 24.59 -5.32
CA SER A 72 5.01 24.68 -6.39
C SER A 72 3.96 25.73 -6.05
N VAL A 73 3.92 26.80 -6.85
CA VAL A 73 2.92 27.86 -6.71
C VAL A 73 1.52 27.34 -7.06
N ARG A 74 1.41 26.41 -8.02
CA ARG A 74 0.13 25.81 -8.45
C ARG A 74 -0.55 25.03 -7.33
N THR A 75 0.23 24.38 -6.47
CA THR A 75 -0.26 23.57 -5.34
C THR A 75 -0.08 24.29 -4.00
N LEU A 76 0.24 25.60 -4.01
CA LEU A 76 0.47 26.42 -2.81
C LEU A 76 1.58 25.88 -1.88
N GLN A 77 2.49 25.09 -2.42
CA GLN A 77 3.65 24.54 -1.73
C GLN A 77 4.81 25.52 -1.81
N TYR A 78 4.71 26.63 -1.09
CA TYR A 78 5.81 27.57 -0.93
C TYR A 78 6.93 26.95 -0.09
N ARG A 79 8.17 27.10 -0.55
CA ARG A 79 9.39 26.47 -0.02
C ARG A 79 10.53 27.49 0.09
N ILE A 80 11.80 27.04 0.17
CA ILE A 80 12.96 27.88 0.48
C ILE A 80 13.10 29.06 -0.47
N LYS A 81 12.89 28.86 -1.77
CA LYS A 81 12.94 29.94 -2.76
C LYS A 81 12.03 31.11 -2.40
N HIS A 82 10.84 30.83 -1.87
CA HIS A 82 9.86 31.87 -1.53
C HIS A 82 10.27 32.62 -0.26
N PHE A 83 10.85 31.92 0.72
CA PHE A 83 11.46 32.54 1.88
C PHE A 83 12.64 33.44 1.49
N LEU A 84 13.53 32.99 0.61
CA LEU A 84 14.71 33.77 0.19
C LEU A 84 14.36 34.98 -0.68
N HIS A 85 13.33 34.89 -1.52
CA HIS A 85 12.88 36.01 -2.37
C HIS A 85 12.13 37.10 -1.60
N GLU A 86 11.29 36.73 -0.64
CA GLU A 86 10.43 37.66 0.12
C GLU A 86 10.60 37.47 1.65
N PRO A 87 11.82 37.56 2.19
CA PRO A 87 12.19 37.08 3.53
C PRO A 87 11.51 37.84 4.68
N VAL A 88 11.30 39.14 4.48
CA VAL A 88 10.73 40.06 5.47
C VAL A 88 9.41 40.69 4.99
N LYS A 89 8.69 40.00 4.10
CA LYS A 89 7.41 40.50 3.59
C LYS A 89 6.28 40.21 4.58
N PRO A 90 5.62 41.23 5.17
CA PRO A 90 4.48 41.02 6.05
C PRO A 90 3.24 40.63 5.23
N ARG A 91 2.27 39.96 5.87
CA ARG A 91 0.99 39.66 5.22
C ARG A 91 0.18 40.93 4.94
N PRO A 92 -0.62 40.96 3.86
CA PRO A 92 -1.39 42.16 3.50
C PRO A 92 -2.34 42.70 4.57
N LYS A 93 -2.87 41.82 5.43
CA LYS A 93 -3.72 42.17 6.57
C LYS A 93 -3.04 43.12 7.58
N PHE A 94 -1.71 43.19 7.58
CA PHE A 94 -0.94 44.02 8.50
C PHE A 94 -0.42 45.34 7.86
N PHE A 95 -0.86 45.67 6.64
CA PHE A 95 -0.58 46.98 6.04
C PHE A 95 -1.46 48.08 6.65
N GLY A 96 -0.85 49.22 7.04
CA GLY A 96 -1.56 50.49 7.27
C GLY A 96 -2.11 50.81 8.67
N GLY A 97 -1.93 49.93 9.68
CA GLY A 97 -2.31 50.20 11.09
C GLY A 97 -1.13 50.64 11.96
N ARG A 98 -1.38 50.99 13.25
CA ARG A 98 -0.30 51.23 14.25
C ARG A 98 0.73 50.10 14.15
N GLN A 99 1.97 50.45 13.81
CA GLN A 99 3.04 49.54 13.45
C GLN A 99 3.54 48.80 14.69
N LYS A 100 2.80 47.76 15.10
CA LYS A 100 3.25 46.82 16.12
C LYS A 100 4.47 46.07 15.60
N ARG A 101 5.38 45.71 16.51
CA ARG A 101 6.54 44.87 16.17
C ARG A 101 6.06 43.49 15.69
N PRO A 102 6.81 42.81 14.79
CA PRO A 102 6.49 41.44 14.39
C PRO A 102 6.17 40.51 15.57
N SER A 103 6.98 40.58 16.64
CA SER A 103 6.80 39.78 17.87
C SER A 103 5.54 40.08 18.67
N GLU A 104 4.93 41.26 18.50
CA GLU A 104 3.73 41.71 19.22
C GLU A 104 2.43 41.21 18.57
N HIS A 105 2.52 40.52 17.44
CA HIS A 105 1.37 39.92 16.78
C HIS A 105 1.04 38.56 17.38
N GLN A 106 -0.07 38.48 18.09
CA GLN A 106 -0.61 37.24 18.65
C GLN A 106 -1.81 36.79 17.81
N GLY A 107 -1.73 35.61 17.19
CA GLY A 107 -2.80 35.05 16.38
C GLY A 107 -2.42 33.74 15.67
N LEU A 108 -3.41 33.06 15.10
CA LEU A 108 -3.26 31.79 14.38
C LEU A 108 -2.40 31.89 13.09
N LEU A 109 -2.29 33.08 12.51
CA LEU A 109 -1.51 33.32 11.30
C LEU A 109 -0.24 34.09 11.64
N SER A 110 0.90 33.57 11.17
CA SER A 110 2.19 34.27 11.27
C SER A 110 2.13 35.65 10.63
N TYR A 111 2.81 36.62 11.25
CA TYR A 111 2.97 37.98 10.74
C TYR A 111 3.58 38.01 9.33
N TRP A 112 4.54 37.10 9.08
CA TRP A 112 5.26 37.00 7.82
C TRP A 112 4.46 36.22 6.76
N GLN A 113 4.55 36.66 5.51
CA GLN A 113 3.94 35.98 4.38
C GLN A 113 4.54 34.59 4.16
N HIS A 114 5.87 34.48 4.34
CA HIS A 114 6.64 33.24 4.22
C HIS A 114 7.38 32.95 5.53
N PRO A 115 6.73 32.32 6.53
CA PRO A 115 7.36 32.10 7.84
C PRO A 115 8.58 31.18 7.75
N TYR A 116 9.64 31.49 8.51
CA TYR A 116 10.87 30.68 8.60
C TYR A 116 10.57 29.20 8.91
N THR A 117 9.70 28.95 9.89
CA THR A 117 9.34 27.60 10.33
C THR A 117 8.79 26.75 9.19
N ASP A 118 7.94 27.34 8.36
CA ASP A 118 7.15 26.60 7.37
C ASP A 118 7.88 26.53 6.02
N ARG A 119 8.53 27.63 5.63
CA ARG A 119 9.05 27.83 4.27
C ARG A 119 10.54 27.58 4.15
N PHE A 120 11.26 27.56 5.28
CA PHE A 120 12.70 27.33 5.29
C PHE A 120 13.10 26.12 6.14
N LYS A 121 12.74 26.10 7.43
CA LYS A 121 13.19 25.05 8.36
C LYS A 121 12.76 23.65 7.95
N GLY A 122 11.48 23.45 7.66
CA GLY A 122 10.95 22.15 7.21
C GLY A 122 11.61 21.66 5.92
N PRO A 123 11.62 22.47 4.84
CA PRO A 123 12.30 22.10 3.60
C PRO A 123 13.80 21.85 3.74
N LEU A 124 14.52 22.67 4.52
CA LEU A 124 15.96 22.48 4.79
C LEU A 124 16.23 21.17 5.54
N THR A 125 15.34 20.81 6.47
CA THR A 125 15.40 19.51 7.17
C THR A 125 15.23 18.35 6.20
N THR A 126 14.32 18.49 5.23
CA THR A 126 14.12 17.47 4.18
C THR A 126 15.34 17.38 3.26
N GLN A 127 15.93 18.51 2.87
CA GLN A 127 17.19 18.55 2.12
C GLN A 127 18.34 17.86 2.89
N LYS A 128 18.42 18.03 4.22
CA LYS A 128 19.37 17.29 5.07
C LYS A 128 19.18 15.77 4.97
N GLN A 129 17.94 15.29 5.05
CA GLN A 129 17.63 13.86 4.95
C GLN A 129 18.08 13.27 3.61
N LEU A 130 17.85 14.00 2.51
CA LEU A 130 18.29 13.58 1.17
C LEU A 130 19.82 13.51 1.04
N LEU A 131 20.56 14.42 1.68
CA LEU A 131 22.04 14.36 1.71
C LEU A 131 22.55 13.19 2.55
N LEU A 132 21.92 12.90 3.68
CA LEU A 132 22.24 11.73 4.51
C LEU A 132 21.96 10.42 3.79
N GLU A 133 20.86 10.35 3.03
CA GLU A 133 20.55 9.20 2.19
C GLU A 133 21.63 9.00 1.09
N ALA A 134 22.01 10.07 0.40
CA ALA A 134 23.09 10.02 -0.61
C ALA A 134 24.43 9.56 0.01
N ARG A 135 24.73 10.03 1.23
CA ARG A 135 25.93 9.64 1.98
C ARG A 135 25.92 8.15 2.31
N ALA A 136 24.80 7.62 2.80
CA ALA A 136 24.63 6.20 3.13
C ALA A 136 24.77 5.31 1.88
N ARG A 137 24.23 5.73 0.73
CA ARG A 137 24.39 5.01 -0.55
C ARG A 137 25.87 4.91 -0.96
N LEU A 138 26.65 5.97 -0.76
CA LEU A 138 28.09 5.95 -1.06
C LEU A 138 28.88 5.03 -0.11
N ASP A 139 28.51 4.93 1.16
CA ASP A 139 29.15 4.00 2.10
C ASP A 139 28.88 2.54 1.74
N GLN A 140 27.65 2.22 1.31
CA GLN A 140 27.33 0.88 0.80
C GLN A 140 28.13 0.57 -0.47
N GLN A 141 28.27 1.53 -1.39
CA GLN A 141 29.09 1.36 -2.59
C GLN A 141 30.57 1.18 -2.27
N ALA A 142 31.14 1.98 -1.35
CA ALA A 142 32.55 1.85 -0.95
C ALA A 142 32.82 0.51 -0.26
N SER A 143 31.94 0.08 0.65
CA SER A 143 32.04 -1.22 1.33
C SER A 143 31.93 -2.40 0.35
N SER A 144 31.03 -2.30 -0.65
CA SER A 144 30.91 -3.32 -1.70
C SER A 144 32.13 -3.36 -2.64
N ALA A 145 32.71 -2.21 -2.98
CA ALA A 145 33.91 -2.13 -3.82
C ALA A 145 35.16 -2.65 -3.11
N GLU A 146 35.29 -2.39 -1.80
CA GLU A 146 36.35 -2.97 -0.97
C GLU A 146 36.17 -4.50 -0.88
N ALA A 147 34.96 -4.99 -0.64
CA ALA A 147 34.64 -6.43 -0.63
C ALA A 147 34.89 -7.13 -1.99
N LEU A 148 34.71 -6.42 -3.11
CA LEU A 148 35.02 -6.90 -4.46
C LEU A 148 36.53 -6.93 -4.74
N SER A 149 37.30 -5.93 -4.28
CA SER A 149 38.76 -5.92 -4.46
C SER A 149 39.49 -7.01 -3.67
N TYR A 150 38.93 -7.46 -2.53
CA TYR A 150 39.44 -8.60 -1.79
C TYR A 150 39.14 -9.95 -2.48
N ARG A 151 38.15 -10.00 -3.38
CA ARG A 151 37.78 -11.19 -4.16
C ARG A 151 38.61 -11.38 -5.43
N GLU A 152 39.14 -10.31 -6.03
CA GLU A 152 39.91 -10.41 -7.29
C GLU A 152 41.35 -10.96 -7.13
N VAL A 153 41.89 -11.02 -5.90
CA VAL A 153 43.28 -11.45 -5.66
C VAL A 153 43.44 -12.97 -5.50
N GLN A 154 42.34 -13.72 -5.39
CA GLN A 154 42.39 -15.19 -5.32
C GLN A 154 41.19 -15.81 -6.03
N GLU A 155 41.37 -16.35 -7.24
CA GLU A 155 40.54 -17.46 -7.70
C GLU A 155 41.22 -18.29 -8.82
N GLU A 156 41.76 -19.44 -8.41
CA GLU A 156 41.41 -20.71 -9.05
C GLU A 156 40.01 -21.13 -8.52
N PRO A 157 39.17 -21.84 -9.29
CA PRO A 157 37.77 -22.03 -8.96
C PRO A 157 37.61 -23.01 -7.81
N VAL A 158 37.22 -22.50 -6.63
CA VAL A 158 36.71 -23.31 -5.53
C VAL A 158 35.18 -23.37 -5.65
N PRO A 159 34.52 -24.54 -5.51
CA PRO A 159 33.06 -24.58 -5.52
C PRO A 159 32.52 -23.75 -4.35
N GLU A 160 31.72 -22.72 -4.64
CA GLU A 160 31.06 -21.96 -3.57
C GLU A 160 30.20 -22.90 -2.71
N PRO A 161 30.26 -22.81 -1.37
CA PRO A 161 29.31 -23.51 -0.52
C PRO A 161 27.89 -23.06 -0.87
N ASP A 162 26.96 -24.02 -0.86
CA ASP A 162 25.54 -23.86 -1.20
C ASP A 162 24.91 -22.66 -0.45
N ARG A 163 24.85 -21.49 -1.10
CA ARG A 163 24.19 -20.31 -0.52
C ARG A 163 22.69 -20.61 -0.48
N ASP A 164 22.09 -20.50 0.70
CA ASP A 164 20.64 -20.66 0.86
C ASP A 164 19.89 -19.70 -0.09
N ARG A 165 19.33 -20.26 -1.17
CA ARG A 165 18.60 -19.55 -2.21
C ARG A 165 17.13 -19.35 -1.86
N THR A 166 16.71 -19.77 -0.67
CA THR A 166 15.31 -19.73 -0.29
C THR A 166 14.85 -18.33 0.11
N VAL A 167 13.64 -17.96 -0.34
CA VAL A 167 12.96 -16.72 0.03
C VAL A 167 11.57 -17.06 0.50
N PHE A 168 11.09 -16.40 1.55
CA PHE A 168 9.75 -16.64 2.06
C PHE A 168 8.74 -15.68 1.43
N VAL A 169 7.61 -16.19 0.95
CA VAL A 169 6.58 -15.37 0.30
C VAL A 169 5.29 -15.37 1.10
N ILE A 170 4.90 -14.17 1.58
CA ILE A 170 3.57 -13.90 2.12
C ILE A 170 2.66 -13.53 0.95
N HIS A 171 1.52 -14.20 0.81
CA HIS A 171 0.61 -13.95 -0.31
C HIS A 171 -0.86 -14.25 0.05
N GLY A 172 -1.78 -13.68 -0.74
CA GLY A 172 -3.21 -13.89 -0.62
C GLY A 172 -3.73 -15.19 -1.26
N ARG A 173 -5.02 -15.16 -1.64
CA ARG A 173 -5.74 -16.24 -2.32
C ARG A 173 -5.63 -16.17 -3.85
N ASP A 174 -5.07 -15.10 -4.42
CA ASP A 174 -4.74 -15.07 -5.86
C ASP A 174 -3.62 -16.06 -6.20
N LYS A 175 -4.03 -17.32 -6.46
CA LYS A 175 -3.13 -18.41 -6.83
C LYS A 175 -2.47 -18.18 -8.20
N LYS A 176 -3.05 -17.35 -9.08
CA LYS A 176 -2.46 -17.03 -10.38
C LYS A 176 -1.27 -16.11 -10.17
N ALA A 177 -1.47 -14.98 -9.48
CA ALA A 177 -0.43 -14.04 -9.10
C ALA A 177 0.72 -14.72 -8.34
N ARG A 178 0.37 -15.55 -7.35
CA ARG A 178 1.35 -16.34 -6.59
C ARG A 178 2.22 -17.22 -7.48
N ARG A 179 1.61 -18.01 -8.37
CA ARG A 179 2.36 -18.91 -9.26
C ARG A 179 3.27 -18.12 -10.19
N ALA A 180 2.78 -17.04 -10.78
CA ALA A 180 3.57 -16.18 -11.65
C ALA A 180 4.79 -15.58 -10.94
N LEU A 181 4.62 -15.08 -9.70
CA LEU A 181 5.75 -14.60 -8.90
C LEU A 181 6.74 -15.74 -8.59
N PHE A 182 6.26 -16.94 -8.26
CA PHE A 182 7.13 -18.08 -7.97
C PHE A 182 7.94 -18.49 -9.20
N ASP A 183 7.33 -18.48 -10.38
CA ASP A 183 8.01 -18.80 -11.64
C ASP A 183 9.08 -17.75 -11.96
N PHE A 184 8.78 -16.46 -11.75
CA PHE A 184 9.78 -15.39 -11.84
C PHE A 184 10.95 -15.60 -10.87
N LEU A 185 10.66 -15.86 -9.59
CA LEU A 185 11.70 -16.05 -8.56
C LEU A 185 12.62 -17.24 -8.88
N ARG A 186 12.06 -18.34 -9.39
CA ARG A 186 12.83 -19.50 -9.85
C ARG A 186 13.69 -19.16 -11.06
N ALA A 187 13.17 -18.37 -11.99
CA ALA A 187 13.93 -17.96 -13.19
C ALA A 187 15.15 -17.09 -12.86
N ILE A 188 15.10 -16.33 -11.76
CA ILE A 188 16.27 -15.60 -11.24
C ILE A 188 17.08 -16.40 -10.20
N GLY A 189 16.93 -17.73 -10.17
CA GLY A 189 17.75 -18.62 -9.35
C GLY A 189 17.40 -18.67 -7.86
N LEU A 190 16.23 -18.18 -7.44
CA LEU A 190 15.75 -18.26 -6.06
C LEU A 190 14.73 -19.39 -5.87
N GLN A 191 14.53 -19.80 -4.62
CA GLN A 191 13.61 -20.86 -4.23
C GLN A 191 12.50 -20.31 -3.32
N PRO A 192 11.34 -19.93 -3.87
CA PRO A 192 10.25 -19.41 -3.05
C PRO A 192 9.67 -20.50 -2.15
N LEU A 193 9.60 -20.22 -0.85
CA LEU A 193 9.01 -21.08 0.17
C LEU A 193 7.56 -20.70 0.42
N GLU A 194 6.72 -21.73 0.47
CA GLU A 194 5.35 -21.65 0.95
C GLU A 194 5.27 -21.71 2.47
N TRP A 195 4.15 -21.24 3.02
CA TRP A 195 3.86 -21.29 4.45
C TRP A 195 4.06 -22.68 5.06
N SER A 196 3.55 -23.73 4.41
CA SER A 196 3.67 -25.11 4.86
C SER A 196 5.13 -25.57 4.98
N GLN A 197 6.00 -25.10 4.09
CA GLN A 197 7.42 -25.44 4.09
C GLN A 197 8.14 -24.76 5.24
N VAL A 198 7.82 -23.49 5.53
CA VAL A 198 8.39 -22.78 6.69
C VAL A 198 7.90 -23.39 8.00
N LEU A 199 6.61 -23.74 8.12
CA LEU A 199 6.08 -24.38 9.32
C LEU A 199 6.72 -25.74 9.61
N ALA A 200 7.05 -26.52 8.57
CA ALA A 200 7.73 -27.81 8.74
C ALA A 200 9.12 -27.67 9.40
N GLU A 201 9.72 -26.48 9.36
CA GLU A 201 10.98 -26.18 10.02
C GLU A 201 10.81 -25.84 11.51
N VAL A 202 9.59 -25.46 11.91
CA VAL A 202 9.24 -25.19 13.30
C VAL A 202 8.93 -26.51 13.99
N ARG A 203 9.80 -26.96 14.89
CA ARG A 203 9.67 -28.24 15.63
C ARG A 203 8.63 -28.17 16.74
N GLN A 204 7.39 -27.83 16.40
CA GLN A 204 6.25 -27.72 17.31
C GLN A 204 4.99 -28.30 16.67
N GLY A 205 4.10 -28.89 17.47
CA GLY A 205 2.85 -29.48 16.96
C GLY A 205 1.79 -28.43 16.55
N SER A 206 1.88 -27.20 17.07
CA SER A 206 0.93 -26.11 16.78
C SER A 206 1.65 -24.75 16.75
N PRO A 207 2.52 -24.51 15.76
CA PRO A 207 3.30 -23.27 15.65
C PRO A 207 2.41 -22.03 15.39
N LYS A 208 2.81 -20.90 15.98
CA LYS A 208 2.21 -19.59 15.72
C LYS A 208 2.83 -18.95 14.47
N ILE A 209 2.13 -17.97 13.90
CA ILE A 209 2.62 -17.19 12.74
C ILE A 209 3.99 -16.53 13.05
N GLY A 210 4.15 -16.00 14.27
CA GLY A 210 5.43 -15.44 14.72
C GLY A 210 6.58 -16.45 14.78
N ASP A 211 6.31 -17.73 15.06
CA ASP A 211 7.35 -18.77 15.12
C ASP A 211 7.91 -19.06 13.72
N ALA A 212 7.05 -19.06 12.70
CA ALA A 212 7.46 -19.20 11.31
C ALA A 212 8.33 -18.03 10.85
N LEU A 213 7.95 -16.78 11.18
CA LEU A 213 8.75 -15.59 10.87
C LEU A 213 10.10 -15.60 11.62
N GLN A 214 10.14 -16.06 12.86
CA GLN A 214 11.40 -16.24 13.59
C GLN A 214 12.30 -17.30 12.95
N ALA A 215 11.75 -18.39 12.41
CA ALA A 215 12.53 -19.39 11.68
C ALA A 215 13.13 -18.80 10.37
N VAL A 216 12.36 -17.98 9.66
CA VAL A 216 12.83 -17.23 8.48
C VAL A 216 13.97 -16.27 8.87
N LEU A 217 13.79 -15.48 9.93
CA LEU A 217 14.78 -14.56 10.47
C LEU A 217 16.06 -15.29 10.89
N GLY A 218 15.95 -16.39 11.64
CA GLY A 218 17.08 -17.17 12.14
C GLY A 218 17.96 -17.78 11.04
N LYS A 219 17.40 -17.96 9.84
CA LYS A 219 18.14 -18.40 8.64
C LYS A 219 18.57 -17.24 7.73
N GLY A 220 18.27 -15.99 8.11
CA GLY A 220 18.61 -14.80 7.33
C GLY A 220 17.89 -14.71 5.98
N ARG A 221 16.77 -15.42 5.80
CA ARG A 221 16.03 -15.42 4.52
C ARG A 221 15.30 -14.09 4.32
N ALA A 222 15.16 -13.67 3.07
CA ALA A 222 14.34 -12.52 2.72
C ALA A 222 12.84 -12.88 2.73
N VAL A 223 12.01 -11.88 3.03
CA VAL A 223 10.55 -11.97 2.97
C VAL A 223 10.05 -11.12 1.81
N ILE A 224 9.21 -11.70 0.97
CA ILE A 224 8.49 -10.99 -0.09
C ILE A 224 7.02 -10.97 0.30
N VAL A 225 6.45 -9.77 0.40
CA VAL A 225 5.02 -9.58 0.58
C VAL A 225 4.40 -9.32 -0.79
N LEU A 226 3.60 -10.27 -1.28
CA LEU A 226 2.80 -10.09 -2.49
C LEU A 226 1.40 -9.58 -2.14
N ALA A 227 1.20 -8.28 -2.30
CA ALA A 227 -0.09 -7.62 -2.18
C ALA A 227 -0.83 -7.64 -3.53
N THR A 228 -1.96 -8.31 -3.54
CA THR A 228 -2.92 -8.37 -4.66
C THR A 228 -4.28 -7.85 -4.19
N PRO A 229 -5.15 -7.37 -5.09
CA PRO A 229 -6.50 -6.91 -4.75
C PRO A 229 -7.47 -8.07 -4.52
N ASP A 230 -7.16 -8.95 -3.58
CA ASP A 230 -7.94 -10.16 -3.28
C ASP A 230 -9.34 -9.87 -2.74
N ASP A 231 -9.45 -8.87 -1.86
CA ASP A 231 -10.71 -8.47 -1.24
C ASP A 231 -11.16 -7.11 -1.82
N VAL A 232 -12.46 -6.87 -1.90
CA VAL A 232 -13.02 -5.55 -2.26
C VAL A 232 -13.51 -4.89 -0.98
N VAL A 233 -13.02 -3.68 -0.71
CA VAL A 233 -13.36 -2.91 0.49
C VAL A 233 -13.79 -1.50 0.11
N GLN A 234 -14.59 -0.90 0.98
CA GLN A 234 -14.97 0.51 0.89
C GLN A 234 -15.15 1.07 2.31
N LEU A 235 -14.76 2.32 2.51
CA LEU A 235 -15.07 3.09 3.70
C LEU A 235 -16.58 3.35 3.75
N LYS A 236 -17.17 3.27 4.95
CA LYS A 236 -18.57 3.67 5.12
C LYS A 236 -18.70 5.17 4.85
N ALA A 237 -19.70 5.56 4.09
CA ALA A 237 -19.94 6.98 3.74
C ALA A 237 -20.05 7.90 4.97
N GLU A 238 -20.59 7.41 6.09
CA GLU A 238 -20.71 8.15 7.35
C GLU A 238 -19.37 8.46 8.04
N HIS A 239 -18.27 7.84 7.58
CA HIS A 239 -16.91 8.06 8.07
C HIS A 239 -16.02 8.76 7.04
N ALA A 240 -16.56 9.14 5.90
CA ALA A 240 -15.84 9.87 4.87
C ALA A 240 -15.48 11.28 5.34
N ASP A 241 -14.30 11.76 4.96
CA ASP A 241 -13.90 13.14 5.25
C ASP A 241 -14.77 14.15 4.47
N ASP A 242 -15.19 13.79 3.26
CA ASP A 242 -16.12 14.55 2.41
C ASP A 242 -16.86 13.66 1.39
N GLU A 243 -17.79 14.25 0.63
CA GLU A 243 -18.62 13.55 -0.39
C GLU A 243 -17.80 12.95 -1.54
N HIS A 244 -16.54 13.35 -1.72
CA HIS A 244 -15.64 12.91 -2.78
C HIS A 244 -14.49 12.05 -2.25
N ASP A 245 -14.56 11.59 -1.00
CA ASP A 245 -13.54 10.72 -0.41
C ASP A 245 -13.38 9.45 -1.26
N PRO A 246 -12.21 9.23 -1.88
CA PRO A 246 -11.99 8.10 -2.78
C PRO A 246 -12.07 6.76 -2.05
N GLU A 247 -11.94 6.71 -0.73
CA GLU A 247 -12.03 5.49 0.05
C GLU A 247 -13.48 4.98 0.18
N THR A 248 -14.47 5.83 -0.09
CA THR A 248 -15.90 5.42 -0.15
C THR A 248 -16.23 4.59 -1.39
N GLN A 249 -15.34 4.57 -2.39
CA GLN A 249 -15.50 3.76 -3.59
C GLN A 249 -14.94 2.35 -3.37
N PRO A 250 -15.56 1.31 -3.95
CA PRO A 250 -15.01 -0.04 -3.94
C PRO A 250 -13.57 -0.06 -4.48
N ALA A 251 -12.65 -0.53 -3.66
CA ALA A 251 -11.24 -0.66 -4.01
C ALA A 251 -10.73 -2.06 -3.62
N GLY A 252 -9.83 -2.61 -4.45
CA GLY A 252 -9.17 -3.87 -4.15
C GLY A 252 -8.19 -3.71 -2.98
N GLN A 253 -8.12 -4.67 -2.08
CA GLN A 253 -7.20 -4.69 -0.94
C GLN A 253 -6.58 -6.08 -0.80
N ALA A 254 -5.33 -6.13 -0.31
CA ALA A 254 -4.75 -7.38 0.17
C ALA A 254 -5.62 -7.94 1.32
N ARG A 255 -5.69 -9.28 1.39
CA ARG A 255 -6.40 -9.99 2.46
C ARG A 255 -5.94 -9.49 3.84
N PRO A 256 -6.83 -9.38 4.85
CA PRO A 256 -6.45 -9.01 6.21
C PRO A 256 -5.29 -9.84 6.79
N ASN A 257 -5.22 -11.13 6.47
CA ASN A 257 -4.11 -11.99 6.88
C ASN A 257 -2.77 -11.51 6.31
N VAL A 258 -2.73 -11.15 5.02
CA VAL A 258 -1.52 -10.63 4.36
C VAL A 258 -1.10 -9.32 5.00
N ILE A 259 -2.05 -8.42 5.31
CA ILE A 259 -1.77 -7.15 6.00
C ILE A 259 -1.19 -7.39 7.39
N TYR A 260 -1.80 -8.29 8.17
CA TYR A 260 -1.34 -8.63 9.51
C TYR A 260 0.07 -9.26 9.50
N GLU A 261 0.31 -10.21 8.60
CA GLU A 261 1.61 -10.87 8.41
C GLU A 261 2.68 -9.90 7.92
N THR A 262 2.32 -8.95 7.06
CA THR A 262 3.20 -7.86 6.62
C THR A 262 3.67 -7.03 7.80
N GLY A 263 2.76 -6.60 8.67
CA GLY A 263 3.11 -5.86 9.89
C GLY A 263 4.08 -6.63 10.79
N MET A 264 3.88 -7.94 10.96
CA MET A 264 4.79 -8.77 11.75
C MET A 264 6.16 -8.96 11.08
N ALA A 265 6.19 -9.18 9.76
CA ALA A 265 7.43 -9.31 9.00
C ALA A 265 8.24 -8.01 9.05
N MET A 266 7.59 -6.85 8.92
CA MET A 266 8.23 -5.54 9.03
C MET A 266 8.75 -5.25 10.45
N MET A 267 8.08 -5.77 11.48
CA MET A 267 8.55 -5.63 12.86
C MET A 267 9.77 -6.53 13.16
N LEU A 268 9.77 -7.77 12.66
CA LEU A 268 10.80 -8.78 12.98
C LEU A 268 11.98 -8.77 12.01
N ILE A 269 11.75 -8.44 10.74
CA ILE A 269 12.70 -8.56 9.63
C ILE A 269 12.64 -7.31 8.71
N PRO A 270 12.75 -6.08 9.25
CA PRO A 270 12.54 -4.86 8.47
C PRO A 270 13.49 -4.75 7.26
N GLU A 271 14.77 -5.05 7.46
CA GLU A 271 15.82 -4.87 6.43
C GLU A 271 15.78 -5.89 5.28
N ARG A 272 15.04 -6.99 5.44
CA ARG A 272 14.92 -8.05 4.43
C ARG A 272 13.47 -8.31 3.99
N THR A 273 12.54 -7.43 4.37
CA THR A 273 11.15 -7.48 3.92
C THR A 273 10.95 -6.57 2.71
N ILE A 274 10.56 -7.14 1.58
CA ILE A 274 10.30 -6.43 0.32
C ILE A 274 8.80 -6.44 0.04
N LEU A 275 8.23 -5.25 -0.12
CA LEU A 275 6.83 -5.08 -0.47
C LEU A 275 6.65 -5.09 -1.98
N VAL A 276 5.73 -5.92 -2.46
CA VAL A 276 5.42 -6.10 -3.88
C VAL A 276 3.91 -5.95 -4.08
N GLU A 277 3.52 -5.08 -5.02
CA GLU A 277 2.13 -4.94 -5.46
C GLU A 277 1.98 -5.55 -6.86
N LEU A 278 0.95 -6.37 -7.04
CA LEU A 278 0.48 -6.81 -8.36
C LEU A 278 -1.00 -6.47 -8.50
N GLY A 279 -1.32 -5.46 -9.30
CA GLY A 279 -2.67 -4.91 -9.40
C GLY A 279 -2.86 -3.60 -8.64
N LYS A 280 -4.07 -3.05 -8.74
CA LYS A 280 -4.44 -1.81 -8.03
C LYS A 280 -4.92 -2.17 -6.62
N VAL A 281 -4.03 -2.02 -5.64
CA VAL A 281 -4.33 -2.21 -4.22
C VAL A 281 -4.61 -0.86 -3.56
N ARG A 282 -5.63 -0.79 -2.71
CA ARG A 282 -5.98 0.38 -1.92
C ARG A 282 -4.78 0.80 -1.09
N ARG A 283 -4.51 2.09 -1.07
CA ARG A 283 -3.42 2.67 -0.28
C ARG A 283 -3.63 2.35 1.20
N PHE A 284 -2.59 1.86 1.85
CA PHE A 284 -2.54 1.74 3.30
C PHE A 284 -1.50 2.73 3.81
N THR A 285 -1.97 3.86 4.36
CA THR A 285 -1.11 5.02 4.64
C THR A 285 -0.01 4.73 5.66
N ASP A 286 -0.20 3.75 6.55
CA ASP A 286 0.84 3.31 7.49
C ASP A 286 2.06 2.67 6.79
N LEU A 287 1.92 2.24 5.53
CA LEU A 287 3.03 1.80 4.69
C LEU A 287 3.64 2.94 3.87
N ASP A 288 3.09 4.15 3.90
CA ASP A 288 3.67 5.30 3.21
C ASP A 288 5.04 5.61 3.81
N GLY A 289 6.07 5.58 2.95
CA GLY A 289 7.47 5.70 3.36
C GLY A 289 8.27 4.41 3.15
N HIS A 290 7.61 3.26 3.03
CA HIS A 290 8.23 2.03 2.56
C HIS A 290 8.24 1.96 1.03
N PHE A 291 9.35 1.49 0.47
CA PHE A 291 9.47 1.31 -0.98
C PHE A 291 8.69 0.07 -1.41
N VAL A 292 7.76 0.24 -2.36
CA VAL A 292 6.94 -0.84 -2.91
C VAL A 292 7.27 -1.07 -4.38
N VAL A 293 7.58 -2.32 -4.73
CA VAL A 293 7.78 -2.71 -6.12
C VAL A 293 6.44 -3.04 -6.76
N ARG A 294 6.02 -2.23 -7.72
CA ARG A 294 4.76 -2.45 -8.47
C ARG A 294 5.04 -3.27 -9.71
N LEU A 295 4.76 -4.56 -9.64
CA LEU A 295 5.00 -5.49 -10.73
C LEU A 295 3.95 -5.37 -11.82
N ASN A 296 4.39 -5.61 -13.04
CA ASN A 296 3.61 -5.89 -14.22
C ASN A 296 4.45 -6.78 -15.15
N ASN A 297 4.02 -6.98 -16.39
CA ASN A 297 4.79 -7.74 -17.38
C ASN A 297 5.98 -6.98 -17.98
N ASP A 298 6.20 -5.71 -17.67
CA ASP A 298 7.31 -4.96 -18.23
C ASP A 298 8.67 -5.41 -17.64
N PRO A 299 9.75 -5.38 -18.43
CA PRO A 299 11.09 -5.70 -17.95
C PRO A 299 11.58 -4.84 -16.78
N ALA A 300 11.14 -3.59 -16.68
CA ALA A 300 11.68 -2.63 -15.71
C ALA A 300 11.30 -2.96 -14.24
N PRO A 301 10.02 -3.22 -13.88
CA PRO A 301 9.68 -3.67 -12.53
C PRO A 301 10.27 -5.02 -12.14
N ARG A 302 10.45 -5.93 -13.11
CA ARG A 302 11.13 -7.22 -12.90
C ARG A 302 12.59 -7.03 -12.50
N LYS A 303 13.33 -6.19 -13.24
CA LYS A 303 14.71 -5.79 -12.90
C LYS A 303 14.79 -5.12 -11.53
N LEU A 304 13.82 -4.25 -11.21
CA LEU A 304 13.75 -3.60 -9.92
C LEU A 304 13.58 -4.62 -8.78
N LEU A 305 12.65 -5.58 -8.89
CA LEU A 305 12.49 -6.63 -7.86
C LEU A 305 13.76 -7.48 -7.71
N ALA A 306 14.35 -7.90 -8.83
CA ALA A 306 15.60 -8.66 -8.82
C ALA A 306 16.74 -7.89 -8.13
N GLN A 307 16.88 -6.58 -8.41
CA GLN A 307 17.87 -5.74 -7.75
C GLN A 307 17.60 -5.63 -6.25
N ARG A 308 16.34 -5.39 -5.83
CA ARG A 308 16.00 -5.30 -4.40
C ARG A 308 16.29 -6.61 -3.66
N LEU A 309 16.04 -7.77 -4.30
CA LEU A 309 16.40 -9.07 -3.75
C LEU A 309 17.91 -9.25 -3.62
N SER A 310 18.68 -8.80 -4.62
CA SER A 310 20.14 -8.75 -4.52
C SER A 310 20.63 -7.85 -3.38
N ASP A 311 20.03 -6.66 -3.23
CA ASP A 311 20.42 -5.67 -2.21
C ASP A 311 20.25 -6.21 -0.78
N VAL A 312 19.24 -7.07 -0.55
CA VAL A 312 19.01 -7.72 0.75
C VAL A 312 19.79 -9.04 0.91
N GLY A 313 20.68 -9.35 -0.03
CA GLY A 313 21.63 -10.46 0.05
C GLY A 313 21.13 -11.78 -0.55
N CYS A 314 20.07 -11.81 -1.35
CA CYS A 314 19.65 -13.00 -2.07
C CYS A 314 20.59 -13.29 -3.26
N ALA A 315 20.90 -14.56 -3.49
CA ALA A 315 21.78 -15.01 -4.59
C ALA A 315 21.03 -15.06 -5.94
N VAL A 316 20.65 -13.88 -6.45
CA VAL A 316 19.96 -13.75 -7.74
C VAL A 316 20.89 -14.08 -8.92
N ASP A 317 20.37 -14.79 -9.91
CA ASP A 317 21.02 -15.09 -11.18
C ASP A 317 20.31 -14.34 -12.31
N LEU A 318 21.00 -13.34 -12.87
CA LEU A 318 20.45 -12.48 -13.93
C LEU A 318 21.15 -12.72 -15.29
N ARG A 319 21.85 -13.84 -15.43
CA ARG A 319 22.48 -14.21 -16.71
C ARG A 319 21.39 -14.53 -17.74
N GLY A 320 21.57 -14.06 -18.97
CA GLY A 320 20.57 -14.18 -20.03
C GLY A 320 19.40 -13.20 -19.85
N SER A 321 18.33 -13.43 -20.63
CA SER A 321 17.17 -12.54 -20.69
C SER A 321 15.82 -13.23 -20.48
N ASP A 322 15.75 -14.56 -20.52
CA ASP A 322 14.48 -15.31 -20.47
C ASP A 322 13.68 -15.05 -19.18
N TRP A 323 14.38 -14.76 -18.08
CA TRP A 323 13.77 -14.41 -16.80
C TRP A 323 12.92 -13.11 -16.85
N LEU A 324 13.12 -12.26 -17.87
CA LEU A 324 12.30 -11.07 -18.10
C LEU A 324 10.87 -11.39 -18.52
N GLU A 325 10.60 -12.60 -19.02
CA GLU A 325 9.27 -13.04 -19.44
C GLU A 325 8.70 -14.14 -18.53
N ALA A 326 9.49 -14.60 -17.55
CA ALA A 326 9.11 -15.71 -16.69
C ALA A 326 7.93 -15.35 -15.75
N GLY A 327 6.86 -16.14 -15.80
CA GLY A 327 5.65 -15.91 -15.02
C GLY A 327 4.77 -14.79 -15.60
N ASP A 328 3.47 -15.07 -15.75
CA ASP A 328 2.49 -14.06 -16.19
C ASP A 328 2.14 -13.10 -15.05
N LEU A 329 2.88 -11.98 -14.99
CA LEU A 329 2.69 -10.89 -14.04
C LEU A 329 1.70 -9.85 -14.57
N THR A 330 0.66 -10.28 -15.31
CA THR A 330 -0.45 -9.39 -15.68
C THR A 330 -1.17 -8.95 -14.39
N PRO A 331 -1.26 -7.64 -14.11
CA PRO A 331 -1.96 -7.15 -12.93
C PRO A 331 -3.43 -7.62 -12.93
N PRO A 332 -3.93 -8.21 -11.82
CA PRO A 332 -5.33 -8.58 -11.72
C PRO A 332 -6.21 -7.32 -11.78
N VAL A 333 -7.27 -7.40 -12.57
CA VAL A 333 -8.26 -6.32 -12.67
C VAL A 333 -9.21 -6.46 -11.50
N VAL A 334 -9.41 -5.38 -10.76
CA VAL A 334 -10.50 -5.29 -9.80
C VAL A 334 -11.79 -5.26 -10.62
N THR A 335 -12.42 -6.42 -10.81
CA THR A 335 -13.79 -6.49 -11.30
C THR A 335 -14.68 -5.97 -10.18
N THR A 336 -14.85 -4.66 -10.14
CA THR A 336 -16.07 -4.11 -9.57
C THR A 336 -17.18 -4.66 -10.46
N ASN A 337 -18.12 -5.41 -9.89
CA ASN A 337 -19.38 -5.68 -10.58
C ASN A 337 -20.16 -4.36 -10.64
N THR A 338 -19.66 -3.40 -11.41
CA THR A 338 -20.41 -2.24 -11.94
C THR A 338 -20.96 -2.54 -13.34
N GLY A 339 -20.84 -3.79 -13.78
CA GLY A 339 -21.64 -4.36 -14.86
C GLY A 339 -22.96 -4.88 -14.30
N VAL A 340 -23.97 -4.03 -14.31
CA VAL A 340 -25.34 -4.48 -14.59
C VAL A 340 -25.28 -5.16 -15.96
N ALA A 341 -24.98 -6.46 -16.01
CA ALA A 341 -25.57 -7.29 -17.04
C ALA A 341 -27.04 -7.33 -16.66
N SER A 342 -27.83 -6.52 -17.35
CA SER A 342 -29.27 -6.59 -17.35
C SER A 342 -29.71 -7.97 -17.83
N THR A 343 -29.66 -8.96 -16.94
CA THR A 343 -30.67 -10.00 -16.98
C THR A 343 -31.91 -9.33 -16.40
N PRO A 344 -33.03 -9.23 -17.13
CA PRO A 344 -34.25 -8.67 -16.57
C PRO A 344 -34.54 -9.41 -15.26
N PRO A 345 -35.15 -8.76 -14.25
CA PRO A 345 -35.62 -9.46 -13.08
C PRO A 345 -36.57 -10.54 -13.58
N VAL A 346 -36.14 -11.80 -13.55
CA VAL A 346 -37.09 -12.91 -13.65
C VAL A 346 -37.85 -12.82 -12.34
N THR A 347 -39.00 -12.15 -12.41
CA THR A 347 -40.00 -12.18 -11.36
C THR A 347 -40.42 -13.64 -11.25
N GLY A 348 -39.79 -14.37 -10.32
CA GLY A 348 -40.23 -15.70 -9.94
C GLY A 348 -41.69 -15.61 -9.53
N LEU A 349 -42.53 -16.44 -10.14
CA LEU A 349 -43.97 -16.52 -9.93
C LEU A 349 -44.31 -16.46 -8.44
N ARG A 350 -45.23 -15.56 -8.06
CA ARG A 350 -45.97 -15.64 -6.80
C ARG A 350 -46.58 -17.05 -6.73
N GLN A 351 -46.04 -17.90 -5.87
CA GLN A 351 -46.68 -19.17 -5.52
C GLN A 351 -47.26 -19.02 -4.12
N THR A 352 -48.58 -18.95 -4.08
CA THR A 352 -49.38 -19.19 -2.88
C THR A 352 -49.24 -20.68 -2.56
N GLY A 353 -48.42 -21.02 -1.56
CA GLY A 353 -48.50 -22.33 -0.95
C GLY A 353 -49.82 -22.46 -0.21
N ASP A 354 -50.47 -23.63 -0.29
CA ASP A 354 -51.75 -23.97 0.35
C ASP A 354 -51.71 -23.87 1.90
N ASP A 355 -50.55 -23.54 2.48
CA ASP A 355 -50.27 -23.58 3.92
C ASP A 355 -50.52 -22.23 4.63
N GLY A 356 -51.21 -21.28 3.99
CA GLY A 356 -51.49 -19.97 4.60
C GLY A 356 -50.27 -19.06 4.75
N VAL A 357 -49.22 -19.27 3.94
CA VAL A 357 -48.03 -18.42 3.87
C VAL A 357 -47.78 -17.98 2.43
N GLN A 358 -47.57 -16.68 2.27
CA GLN A 358 -47.18 -16.06 1.00
C GLN A 358 -45.69 -15.73 1.02
N LEU A 359 -44.94 -16.28 0.05
CA LEU A 359 -43.54 -15.92 -0.17
C LEU A 359 -43.42 -14.87 -1.28
N GLY A 360 -42.54 -13.91 -1.10
CA GLY A 360 -42.33 -12.84 -2.08
C GLY A 360 -41.05 -12.05 -1.89
N ASN A 361 -40.89 -11.00 -2.70
CA ASN A 361 -39.77 -10.05 -2.63
C ASN A 361 -38.39 -10.73 -2.64
N PHE A 362 -38.22 -11.71 -3.52
CA PHE A 362 -36.99 -12.47 -3.60
C PHE A 362 -35.85 -11.63 -4.19
N THR A 363 -34.68 -11.72 -3.58
CA THR A 363 -33.42 -11.16 -4.08
C THR A 363 -32.34 -12.20 -3.93
N VAL A 364 -31.58 -12.48 -5.00
CA VAL A 364 -30.42 -13.36 -4.94
C VAL A 364 -29.15 -12.52 -4.95
N THR A 365 -28.28 -12.72 -3.98
CA THR A 365 -26.99 -12.03 -3.90
C THR A 365 -25.91 -12.72 -4.73
N PRO A 366 -24.81 -12.03 -5.06
CA PRO A 366 -23.71 -12.62 -5.85
C PRO A 366 -23.06 -13.87 -5.23
N ASP A 367 -23.16 -14.06 -3.91
CA ASP A 367 -22.73 -15.27 -3.20
C ASP A 367 -23.81 -16.37 -3.16
N HIS A 368 -24.83 -16.27 -4.02
CA HIS A 368 -25.93 -17.22 -4.20
C HIS A 368 -26.81 -17.44 -2.97
N LYS A 369 -26.84 -16.48 -2.04
CA LYS A 369 -27.86 -16.47 -0.99
C LYS A 369 -29.15 -15.89 -1.53
N VAL A 370 -30.28 -16.49 -1.13
CA VAL A 370 -31.61 -16.00 -1.50
C VAL A 370 -32.27 -15.37 -0.30
N TYR A 371 -32.54 -14.07 -0.42
CA TYR A 371 -33.33 -13.31 0.53
C TYR A 371 -34.77 -13.25 0.03
N GLY A 372 -35.73 -13.20 0.95
CA GLY A 372 -37.13 -13.00 0.62
C GLY A 372 -37.95 -12.71 1.87
N GLU A 373 -39.24 -12.53 1.65
CA GLU A 373 -40.23 -12.27 2.69
C GLU A 373 -41.26 -13.40 2.74
N ALA A 374 -41.58 -13.84 3.96
CA ALA A 374 -42.67 -14.76 4.24
C ALA A 374 -43.73 -14.03 5.05
N HIS A 375 -44.96 -14.01 4.54
CA HIS A 375 -46.13 -13.40 5.17
C HIS A 375 -47.16 -14.47 5.55
N ASN A 376 -47.50 -14.56 6.84
CA ASN A 376 -48.50 -15.51 7.33
C ASN A 376 -49.90 -14.92 7.16
N THR A 377 -50.66 -15.44 6.20
CA THR A 377 -52.06 -15.05 5.95
C THR A 377 -53.06 -15.82 6.82
N GLY A 378 -52.59 -16.81 7.59
CA GLY A 378 -53.39 -17.62 8.51
C GLY A 378 -53.71 -16.94 9.84
N SER A 379 -54.33 -17.70 10.74
CA SER A 379 -54.77 -17.27 12.07
C SER A 379 -53.96 -17.88 13.22
N SER A 380 -53.04 -18.80 12.94
CA SER A 380 -52.12 -19.41 13.91
C SER A 380 -50.65 -19.05 13.59
N PRO A 381 -49.76 -18.97 14.60
CA PRO A 381 -48.33 -18.86 14.38
C PRO A 381 -47.81 -20.03 13.54
N GLN A 382 -46.75 -19.81 12.76
CA GLN A 382 -46.11 -20.84 11.95
C GLN A 382 -44.59 -20.85 12.08
N HIS A 383 -44.02 -22.04 11.96
CA HIS A 383 -42.59 -22.26 11.74
C HIS A 383 -42.38 -22.89 10.37
N LEU A 384 -41.48 -22.32 9.58
CA LEU A 384 -41.26 -22.71 8.19
C LEU A 384 -39.85 -23.23 8.01
N VAL A 385 -39.71 -24.32 7.26
CA VAL A 385 -38.48 -24.67 6.57
C VAL A 385 -38.69 -24.38 5.10
N LEU A 386 -37.79 -23.57 4.55
CA LEU A 386 -37.83 -23.10 3.18
C LEU A 386 -36.66 -23.68 2.40
N LYS A 387 -36.90 -23.96 1.13
CA LYS A 387 -35.90 -24.52 0.21
C LYS A 387 -35.80 -23.66 -1.04
N VAL A 388 -34.58 -23.48 -1.53
CA VAL A 388 -34.31 -22.97 -2.87
C VAL A 388 -33.67 -24.05 -3.71
N THR A 389 -34.09 -24.17 -4.97
CA THR A 389 -33.44 -25.01 -5.98
C THR A 389 -32.97 -24.14 -7.13
N PHE A 390 -31.69 -24.26 -7.49
CA PHE A 390 -31.07 -23.54 -8.60
C PHE A 390 -30.99 -24.43 -9.85
N TYR A 391 -31.26 -23.86 -11.02
CA TYR A 391 -31.32 -24.59 -12.30
C TYR A 391 -30.41 -23.98 -13.37
N ASP A 392 -29.89 -24.82 -14.25
CA ASP A 392 -29.20 -24.39 -15.47
C ASP A 392 -30.18 -23.98 -16.60
N ALA A 393 -29.64 -23.57 -17.75
CA ALA A 393 -30.42 -23.17 -18.92
C ALA A 393 -31.38 -24.25 -19.45
N ASN A 394 -31.11 -25.54 -19.14
CA ASN A 394 -31.90 -26.68 -19.57
C ASN A 394 -32.86 -27.18 -18.48
N ARG A 395 -33.05 -26.39 -17.41
CA ARG A 395 -33.83 -26.74 -16.20
C ARG A 395 -33.29 -27.97 -15.44
N ARG A 396 -31.99 -28.26 -15.51
CA ARG A 396 -31.36 -29.27 -14.66
C ARG A 396 -30.97 -28.64 -13.33
N ILE A 397 -31.14 -29.38 -12.24
CA ILE A 397 -30.80 -28.91 -10.89
C ILE A 397 -29.28 -28.80 -10.76
N LEU A 398 -28.80 -27.61 -10.43
CA LEU A 398 -27.39 -27.33 -10.12
C LEU A 398 -27.06 -27.48 -8.64
N GLY A 399 -28.04 -27.21 -7.77
CA GLY A 399 -27.88 -27.33 -6.33
C GLY A 399 -29.09 -26.81 -5.57
N THR A 400 -29.08 -27.03 -4.26
CA THR A 400 -30.18 -26.63 -3.37
C THR A 400 -29.65 -25.90 -2.14
N GLY A 401 -30.43 -24.94 -1.65
CA GLY A 401 -30.20 -24.29 -0.37
C GLY A 401 -31.42 -24.37 0.52
N SER A 402 -31.24 -24.13 1.81
CA SER A 402 -32.33 -24.13 2.77
C SER A 402 -32.19 -23.02 3.82
N GLY A 403 -33.27 -22.76 4.54
CA GLY A 403 -33.33 -21.85 5.67
C GLY A 403 -34.64 -22.02 6.41
N ALA A 404 -34.78 -21.34 7.54
CA ALA A 404 -35.99 -21.44 8.36
C ALA A 404 -36.51 -20.07 8.78
N VAL A 405 -37.83 -20.01 9.02
CA VAL A 405 -38.51 -18.85 9.62
C VAL A 405 -39.23 -19.32 10.86
N ASN A 406 -38.78 -18.87 12.02
CA ASN A 406 -39.36 -19.26 13.31
C ASN A 406 -40.34 -18.20 13.83
N ASP A 407 -41.36 -18.65 14.55
CA ASP A 407 -42.32 -17.81 15.28
C ASP A 407 -42.98 -16.75 14.39
N LEU A 408 -43.42 -17.12 13.18
CA LEU A 408 -44.12 -16.21 12.28
C LEU A 408 -45.57 -16.06 12.72
N ALA A 409 -45.86 -14.99 13.47
CA ALA A 409 -47.18 -14.74 14.03
C ALA A 409 -48.25 -14.50 12.93
N PRO A 410 -49.56 -14.66 13.23
CA PRO A 410 -50.63 -14.35 12.30
C PRO A 410 -50.53 -12.93 11.75
N GLN A 411 -50.73 -12.76 10.44
CA GLN A 411 -50.64 -11.48 9.72
C GLN A 411 -49.26 -10.80 9.78
N GLN A 412 -48.23 -11.50 10.25
CA GLN A 412 -46.87 -10.99 10.32
C GLN A 412 -46.10 -11.31 9.04
N THR A 413 -45.23 -10.39 8.65
CA THR A 413 -44.18 -10.62 7.65
C THR A 413 -42.83 -10.72 8.36
N LYS A 414 -42.03 -11.74 8.02
CA LYS A 414 -40.61 -11.81 8.37
C LYS A 414 -39.77 -12.02 7.13
N THR A 415 -38.53 -11.53 7.17
CA THR A 415 -37.54 -11.83 6.16
C THR A 415 -36.89 -13.18 6.44
N PHE A 416 -36.41 -13.83 5.38
CA PHE A 416 -35.64 -15.05 5.48
C PHE A 416 -34.39 -14.98 4.59
N THR A 417 -33.46 -15.88 4.86
CA THR A 417 -32.25 -16.08 4.05
C THR A 417 -32.05 -17.57 3.84
N LEU A 418 -31.91 -17.97 2.59
CA LEU A 418 -31.59 -19.34 2.19
C LEU A 418 -30.14 -19.38 1.74
N THR A 419 -29.38 -20.32 2.28
CA THR A 419 -27.98 -20.51 1.94
C THR A 419 -27.79 -21.87 1.28
N THR A 420 -26.89 -21.92 0.30
CA THR A 420 -26.48 -23.15 -0.38
C THR A 420 -24.99 -23.37 -0.16
N SER A 421 -24.59 -24.62 0.04
CA SER A 421 -23.18 -25.05 0.01
C SER A 421 -22.77 -25.57 -1.37
N ASP A 422 -23.72 -25.73 -2.29
CA ASP A 422 -23.47 -26.26 -3.61
C ASP A 422 -22.88 -25.19 -4.53
N ALA A 423 -22.02 -25.61 -5.46
CA ALA A 423 -21.44 -24.72 -6.46
C ALA A 423 -22.47 -24.40 -7.56
N VAL A 424 -23.37 -23.45 -7.28
CA VAL A 424 -24.48 -23.06 -8.18
C VAL A 424 -24.13 -21.90 -9.11
N GLY A 425 -22.84 -21.62 -9.32
CA GLY A 425 -22.37 -20.56 -10.20
C GLY A 425 -22.89 -20.71 -11.64
N GLY A 426 -23.44 -19.63 -12.20
CA GLY A 426 -23.98 -19.63 -13.57
C GLY A 426 -25.39 -20.22 -13.71
N TYR A 427 -26.13 -20.42 -12.60
CA TYR A 427 -27.56 -20.75 -12.67
C TYR A 427 -28.34 -19.71 -13.49
N GLN A 428 -29.39 -20.16 -14.17
CA GLN A 428 -30.23 -19.33 -15.04
C GLN A 428 -31.65 -19.16 -14.48
N ASP A 429 -32.07 -20.04 -13.57
CA ASP A 429 -33.38 -19.98 -12.91
C ASP A 429 -33.28 -20.52 -11.48
N TYR A 430 -34.21 -20.11 -10.61
CA TYR A 430 -34.31 -20.61 -9.25
C TYR A 430 -35.77 -20.68 -8.78
N LYS A 431 -36.07 -21.65 -7.92
CA LYS A 431 -37.39 -21.82 -7.30
C LYS A 431 -37.26 -21.83 -5.79
N VAL A 432 -38.05 -21.00 -5.11
CA VAL A 432 -38.19 -21.03 -3.65
C VAL A 432 -39.53 -21.65 -3.28
N GLU A 433 -39.54 -22.56 -2.32
CA GLU A 433 -40.74 -23.24 -1.84
C GLU A 433 -40.69 -23.47 -0.33
N VAL A 434 -41.88 -23.60 0.27
CA VAL A 434 -42.03 -24.10 1.64
C VAL A 434 -41.82 -25.60 1.59
N GLU A 435 -40.76 -26.09 2.25
CA GLU A 435 -40.47 -27.53 2.35
C GLU A 435 -41.29 -28.17 3.48
N SER A 436 -41.48 -27.46 4.58
CA SER A 436 -42.44 -27.84 5.63
C SER A 436 -42.91 -26.62 6.43
N ALA A 437 -44.14 -26.68 6.91
CA ALA A 437 -44.74 -25.71 7.84
C ALA A 437 -45.34 -26.47 9.04
N PHE A 438 -45.12 -25.99 10.26
CA PHE A 438 -45.63 -26.61 11.48
C PHE A 438 -45.96 -25.61 12.59
#